data_AF-A0A090Q9K6-F1
#
_entry.id   AF-A0A090Q9K6-F1
#
_cell.length_a   1.000
_cell.length_b   1.000
_cell.length_c   1.000
_cell.angle_alpha   90.00
_cell.angle_beta   90.00
_cell.angle_gamma   90.00
#
_symmetry.space_group_name_H-M   'P 1'
#
loop_
_entity.id
_entity.type
_entity.pdbx_description
1 polymer ?
#
loop_
_entity_poly.entity_id
_entity_poly.type
_entity_poly.pdbx_seq_one_letter_code
_entity_poly.pdbx_strand_id
1 'polypeptide(L)' 'MTNMDRYANTSGGTIPIMLHETVSKGKLKDGDLVLFAAVGAGWTWATSLYKW' A
#
# COMPACT_ATOMS: atom_id res chain seq x y z
N MET A 1 -1.51 -8.88 6.67
CA MET A 1 -2.73 -9.25 5.93
C MET A 1 -2.51 -8.79 4.51
N THR A 2 -2.56 -9.71 3.54
CA THR A 2 -2.44 -9.39 2.11
C THR A 2 -3.82 -9.54 1.46
N ASN A 3 -4.03 -8.93 0.30
CA ASN A 3 -5.20 -9.12 -0.57
C ASN A 3 -4.78 -9.75 -1.91
N MET A 4 -3.61 -10.40 -1.92
CA MET A 4 -2.98 -11.00 -3.10
C MET A 4 -3.82 -12.15 -3.68
N ASP A 5 -4.51 -12.89 -2.82
CA ASP A 5 -5.47 -13.94 -3.15
C ASP A 5 -6.67 -13.43 -3.97
N ARG A 6 -6.98 -12.13 -3.90
CA ARG A 6 -8.12 -11.51 -4.58
C ARG A 6 -7.73 -10.72 -5.83
N TYR A 7 -6.62 -10.00 -5.80
CA TYR A 7 -6.27 -9.06 -6.88
C TYR A 7 -4.92 -9.31 -7.56
N ALA A 8 -4.09 -10.20 -7.01
CA ALA A 8 -2.71 -10.38 -7.46
C ALA A 8 -1.95 -9.03 -7.60
N ASN A 9 -1.12 -8.89 -8.62
CA ASN A 9 -0.39 -7.66 -8.93
C ASN A 9 -1.22 -6.77 -9.85
N THR A 10 -1.66 -5.62 -9.35
CA THR A 10 -2.39 -4.60 -10.13
C THR A 10 -1.50 -3.44 -10.58
N SER A 11 -0.19 -3.69 -10.66
CA SER A 11 0.85 -2.71 -10.97
C SER A 11 0.73 -1.51 -10.02
N GLY A 12 0.65 -0.29 -10.56
CA GLY A 12 0.46 0.95 -9.79
C GLY A 12 -0.80 0.97 -8.91
N GLY A 13 -1.78 0.10 -9.16
CA GLY A 13 -2.99 -0.03 -8.33
C GLY A 13 -2.76 -0.74 -6.99
N THR A 14 -1.66 -1.47 -6.81
CA THR A 14 -1.47 -2.38 -5.67
C THR A 14 -1.47 -1.64 -4.33
N ILE A 15 -0.71 -0.55 -4.23
CA ILE A 15 -0.63 0.25 -3.00
C ILE A 15 -1.95 0.99 -2.70
N PRO A 16 -2.55 1.75 -3.64
CA PRO A 16 -3.82 2.44 -3.38
C PRO A 16 -4.96 1.52 -2.95
N ILE A 17 -5.10 0.35 -3.58
CA ILE A 17 -6.14 -0.62 -3.24
C ILE A 17 -5.92 -1.16 -1.82
N MET A 18 -4.69 -1.58 -1.49
CA MET A 18 -4.38 -2.08 -0.15
C MET A 18 -4.61 -1.00 0.92
N LEU A 19 -4.22 0.25 0.64
CA LEU A 19 -4.42 1.36 1.55
C LEU A 19 -5.91 1.60 1.81
N HIS A 20 -6.72 1.69 0.74
CA HIS A 20 -8.16 1.88 0.86
C HIS A 20 -8.83 0.76 1.68
N GLU A 21 -8.48 -0.50 1.43
CA GLU A 21 -9.02 -1.63 2.20
C GLU A 21 -8.58 -1.60 3.67
N THR A 22 -7.36 -1.14 3.95
CA THR A 22 -6.81 -1.03 5.31
C THR A 22 -7.54 0.06 6.09
N VAL A 23 -7.77 1.22 5.46
CA VAL A 23 -8.54 2.34 6.02
C VAL A 23 -9.99 1.93 6.25
N SER A 24 -10.64 1.30 5.27
CA SER A 24 -12.04 0.87 5.38
C SER A 24 -12.26 -0.17 6.48
N LYS A 25 -11.21 -0.91 6.86
CA LYS A 25 -11.22 -1.86 7.99
C LYS A 25 -10.88 -1.20 9.33
N GLY A 26 -10.73 0.13 9.38
CA GLY A 26 -10.42 0.88 10.60
C GLY A 26 -9.07 0.55 11.22
N LYS A 27 -8.10 0.10 10.40
CA LYS A 27 -6.80 -0.39 10.90
C LYS A 27 -5.75 0.70 11.07
N LEU A 28 -5.96 1.86 10.48
CA LEU A 28 -5.08 3.03 10.64
C LEU A 28 -5.75 4.04 11.58
N LYS A 29 -4.94 4.65 12.44
CA LYS A 29 -5.33 5.70 13.38
C LYS A 29 -4.48 6.94 13.15
N ASP A 30 -5.03 8.09 13.53
CA ASP A 30 -4.31 9.36 13.46
C ASP A 30 -3.00 9.27 14.25
N GLY A 31 -1.92 9.65 13.58
CA GLY A 31 -0.56 9.59 14.09
C GLY A 31 0.22 8.34 13.74
N ASP A 32 -0.41 7.30 13.16
CA ASP A 32 0.29 6.09 12.71
C ASP A 32 1.32 6.43 11.63
N LEU A 33 2.47 5.76 11.68
CA LEU A 33 3.47 5.86 10.62
C LEU A 33 3.26 4.73 9.61
N VAL A 34 2.96 5.10 8.37
CA VAL A 34 2.70 4.18 7.26
C VAL A 34 3.85 4.24 6.27
N LEU A 35 4.55 3.13 6.09
CA LEU A 35 5.61 2.98 5.10
C LEU A 35 5.05 2.36 3.82
N PHE A 36 5.24 3.06 2.71
CA PHE A 36 5.00 2.56 1.36
C PHE A 36 6.34 2.19 0.71
N ALA A 37 6.38 1.04 0.04
CA ALA A 37 7.52 0.59 -0.74
C ALA A 37 7.04 -0.18 -1.97
N ALA A 38 7.59 0.15 -3.14
CA ALA A 38 7.29 -0.54 -4.38
C ALA A 38 8.50 -0.62 -5.31
N VAL A 39 8.49 -1.64 -6.16
CA VAL A 39 9.41 -1.81 -7.29
C VAL A 39 8.57 -1.94 -8.56
N GLY A 40 8.97 -1.24 -9.61
CA GLY A 40 8.31 -1.21 -10.91
C GLY A 40 9.26 -1.51 -12.06
N ALA A 41 8.74 -1.43 -13.28
CA ALA A 41 9.50 -1.66 -14.50
C ALA A 41 10.72 -0.71 -14.62
N GLY A 42 11.74 -1.16 -15.35
CA GLY A 42 12.97 -0.38 -15.53
C GLY A 42 13.84 -0.29 -14.28
N TRP A 43 13.73 -1.26 -13.36
CA TRP A 43 14.46 -1.25 -12.08
C TRP A 43 14.21 0.03 -11.28
N THR A 44 13.01 0.58 -11.37
CA THR A 44 12.63 1.77 -10.60
C THR A 44 12.04 1.31 -9.28
N TRP A 45 12.48 1.89 -8.17
CA TRP A 45 11.89 1.67 -6.85
C TRP A 45 11.66 3.00 -6.16
N ALA A 46 10.70 3.01 -5.25
CA ALA A 46 10.39 4.18 -4.43
C ALA A 46 9.88 3.76 -3.07
N THR A 47 10.15 4.61 -2.09
CA THR A 47 9.60 4.51 -0.74
C THR A 47 9.03 5.85 -0.29
N SER A 48 8.05 5.80 0.60
CA SER A 48 7.48 6.99 1.24
C SER A 48 7.07 6.64 2.66
N LEU A 49 7.46 7.47 3.63
CA LEU A 49 6.95 7.40 4.99
C LEU A 49 5.91 8.50 5.18
N TYR A 50 4.70 8.11 5.55
CA TYR A 50 3.57 8.99 5.73
C TYR A 50 3.07 8.90 7.17
N LYS A 51 2.79 10.04 7.78
CA LYS A 51 2.07 10.07 9.06
C LYS A 51 0.59 10.16 8.73
N TRP A 52 -0.13 9.07 9.02
CA TRP A 52 -1.58 8.97 8.88
C TRP A 52 -2.28 9.98 9.77
#